data_AF-A0A2H1VTY6-F1
#
_entry.id   AF-A0A2H1VTY6-F1
#
_cell.length_a   1.000
_cell.length_b   1.000
_cell.length_c   1.000
_cell.angle_alpha   90.00
_cell.angle_beta   90.00
_cell.angle_gamma   90.00
#
_symmetry.space_group_name_H-M   'P 1'
#
loop_
_entity.id
_entity.type
_entity.pdbx_description
1 polymer ?
#
loop_
_entity_poly.entity_id
_entity_poly.type
_entity_poly.pdbx_seq_one_letter_code
_entity_poly.pdbx_strand_id
1 'polypeptide(L)'
;MKAALVFDSVNDLVFGKWDHVFIERMKTFSVQENPNDVTDNNTVSQLLAPIITSQRVMAAQFGNTYSSMQCKDKTTIVFDEWLDHVFVIISEDNVDDAHRELLDFKTFVQHICGQNVNLLHSTIYQDWLSVLLESRTKGDTIPGANGVIGESGATMAALNALKSASKDIKLPYQHSHLMLFVGDKLLALYSSRGSEDLSPPDLILLSIQCIAAQEYWKDVGNEDSDESDSQIVRLPWLSTENSAVVNLCAGPTGSPCAPHSIHLAEVAPRITFAVVVDMDLREVGVSAYMANQILSNLRRLLLQRNLELLPNTLDSLEASLKKTTDALRKNKANANLCARLTSRMLELRKSCTTTTPLTPETTATAMHTALEAVIEQLKPDIPSLKMEQPLKNLRTTLSPYVEFLCVKAKRYFSLGSYPFHIGIYFYLFVLWVFGTKT
;
A
#
# COMPACT_ATOMS: atom_id res chain seq x y z
N MET A 1 -14.56 -8.88 -18.37
CA MET A 1 -14.14 -7.46 -18.46
C MET A 1 -13.66 -6.99 -17.09
N LYS A 2 -12.52 -6.28 -17.02
CA LYS A 2 -11.95 -5.83 -15.76
C LYS A 2 -11.07 -4.60 -15.91
N ALA A 3 -11.29 -3.58 -15.08
CA ALA A 3 -10.43 -2.40 -14.97
C ALA A 3 -10.29 -1.92 -13.52
N ALA A 4 -9.08 -1.51 -13.14
CA ALA A 4 -8.74 -0.86 -11.88
C ALA A 4 -8.14 0.51 -12.17
N LEU A 5 -8.74 1.56 -11.60
CA LEU A 5 -8.47 2.95 -11.95
C LEU A 5 -8.34 3.80 -10.68
N VAL A 6 -7.44 4.80 -10.71
CA VAL A 6 -7.33 5.83 -9.66
C VAL A 6 -7.39 7.20 -10.32
N PHE A 7 -8.34 8.03 -9.88
CA PHE A 7 -8.49 9.42 -10.31
C PHE A 7 -8.07 10.37 -9.20
N ASP A 8 -7.34 11.43 -9.54
CA ASP A 8 -6.96 12.49 -8.60
C ASP A 8 -8.10 13.49 -8.36
N SER A 9 -7.83 14.50 -7.53
CA SER A 9 -8.78 15.58 -7.19
C SER A 9 -9.27 16.43 -8.39
N VAL A 10 -8.60 16.41 -9.54
CA VAL A 10 -9.02 17.12 -10.76
C VAL A 10 -9.66 16.21 -11.82
N ASN A 11 -9.86 14.92 -11.49
CA ASN A 11 -10.39 13.87 -12.36
C ASN A 11 -9.38 13.39 -13.43
N ASP A 12 -8.09 13.61 -13.23
CA ASP A 12 -7.07 13.01 -14.08
C ASP A 12 -6.79 11.57 -13.65
N LEU A 13 -6.59 10.69 -14.63
CA LEU A 13 -6.30 9.28 -14.40
C LEU A 13 -4.83 9.11 -14.02
N VAL A 14 -4.57 8.82 -12.74
CA VAL A 14 -3.22 8.66 -12.19
C VAL A 14 -2.71 7.23 -12.37
N PHE A 15 -3.60 6.25 -12.30
CA PHE A 15 -3.28 4.84 -12.51
C PHE A 15 -4.42 4.15 -13.25
N GLY A 16 -4.08 3.31 -14.23
CA GLY A 16 -5.02 2.50 -14.96
C GLY A 16 -4.45 1.14 -15.31
N LYS A 17 -5.17 0.07 -14.97
CA LYS A 17 -4.87 -1.29 -15.38
C LYS A 17 -6.16 -1.98 -15.82
N TRP A 18 -6.17 -2.56 -17.01
CA TRP A 18 -7.38 -3.16 -17.58
C TRP A 18 -7.08 -4.35 -18.48
N ASP A 19 -8.07 -5.20 -18.69
CA ASP A 19 -8.03 -6.28 -19.66
C ASP A 19 -8.37 -5.78 -21.08
N HIS A 20 -8.01 -6.59 -22.09
CA HIS A 20 -8.32 -6.28 -23.49
C HIS A 20 -9.82 -6.13 -23.75
N VAL A 21 -10.65 -6.91 -23.05
CA VAL A 21 -12.12 -6.89 -23.18
C VAL A 21 -12.68 -5.53 -22.77
N PHE A 22 -12.15 -4.92 -21.71
CA PHE A 22 -12.52 -3.57 -21.28
C PHE A 22 -12.23 -2.54 -22.36
N ILE A 23 -11.03 -2.55 -22.94
CA ILE A 23 -10.65 -1.59 -23.98
C ILE A 23 -11.47 -1.75 -25.25
N GLU A 24 -11.68 -2.98 -25.71
CA GLU A 24 -12.56 -3.25 -26.86
C GLU A 24 -13.96 -2.68 -26.64
N ARG A 25 -14.47 -2.80 -25.42
CA ARG A 25 -15.76 -2.22 -25.06
C ARG A 25 -15.72 -0.69 -25.04
N MET A 26 -14.69 -0.08 -24.47
CA MET A 26 -14.55 1.40 -24.46
C MET A 26 -14.48 1.98 -25.88
N LYS A 27 -13.86 1.25 -26.82
CA LYS A 27 -13.86 1.61 -28.26
C LYS A 27 -15.25 1.69 -28.87
N THR A 28 -16.24 0.97 -28.35
CA THR A 28 -17.63 1.08 -28.84
C THR A 28 -18.31 2.39 -28.41
N PHE A 29 -17.80 3.04 -27.35
CA PHE A 29 -18.35 4.30 -26.84
C PHE A 29 -17.60 5.53 -27.33
N SER A 30 -16.37 5.37 -27.84
CA SER A 30 -15.63 6.48 -28.45
C SER A 30 -16.23 6.83 -29.82
N VAL A 31 -16.71 8.05 -29.97
CA VAL A 31 -17.26 8.59 -31.23
C VAL A 31 -16.13 8.98 -32.23
N GLN A 32 -14.86 8.81 -31.87
CA GLN A 32 -13.71 9.20 -32.70
C GLN A 32 -13.53 8.28 -33.92
N GLU A 33 -13.23 8.89 -35.08
CA GLU A 33 -13.10 8.23 -36.40
C GLU A 33 -11.94 7.22 -36.48
N ASN A 34 -11.02 7.19 -35.50
CA ASN A 34 -9.90 6.25 -35.45
C ASN A 34 -9.97 5.33 -34.21
N PRO A 35 -10.36 4.05 -34.36
CA PRO A 35 -10.47 3.07 -33.26
C PRO A 35 -9.12 2.63 -32.63
N ASN A 36 -8.01 3.21 -33.05
CA ASN A 36 -6.67 2.96 -32.51
C ASN A 36 -6.29 3.91 -31.36
N ASP A 37 -6.97 5.05 -31.19
CA ASP A 37 -6.63 6.08 -30.18
C ASP A 37 -7.22 5.78 -28.77
N VAL A 38 -8.04 4.73 -28.62
CA VAL A 38 -8.63 4.32 -27.33
C VAL A 38 -7.72 3.34 -26.57
N THR A 39 -6.42 3.41 -26.81
CA THR A 39 -5.42 2.70 -26.00
C THR A 39 -4.79 3.59 -24.94
N ASP A 40 -5.00 4.90 -25.03
CA ASP A 40 -4.41 5.89 -24.14
C ASP A 40 -5.29 6.15 -22.91
N ASN A 41 -4.61 6.26 -21.76
CA ASN A 41 -5.16 6.68 -20.46
C ASN A 41 -6.06 7.93 -20.59
N ASN A 42 -5.73 8.84 -21.51
CA ASN A 42 -6.47 10.07 -21.77
C ASN A 42 -7.89 9.81 -22.30
N THR A 43 -8.05 8.86 -23.21
CA THR A 43 -9.36 8.54 -23.81
C THR A 43 -10.25 7.84 -22.80
N VAL A 44 -9.70 6.93 -21.99
CA VAL A 44 -10.41 6.28 -20.89
C VAL A 44 -10.84 7.31 -19.84
N SER A 45 -9.93 8.23 -19.47
CA SER A 45 -10.24 9.31 -18.54
C SER A 45 -11.41 10.18 -19.04
N GLN A 46 -11.38 10.61 -20.31
CA GLN A 46 -12.45 11.42 -20.90
C GLN A 46 -13.81 10.72 -20.90
N LEU A 47 -13.85 9.42 -21.21
CA LEU A 47 -15.09 8.65 -21.24
C LEU A 47 -15.68 8.45 -19.84
N LEU A 48 -14.85 8.32 -18.81
CA LEU A 48 -15.28 8.08 -17.43
C LEU A 48 -15.46 9.35 -16.61
N ALA A 49 -14.89 10.49 -17.02
CA ALA A 49 -14.98 11.76 -16.32
C ALA A 49 -16.42 12.18 -15.93
N PRO A 50 -17.46 11.99 -16.76
CA PRO A 50 -18.84 12.29 -16.37
C PRO A 50 -19.34 11.45 -15.17
N ILE A 51 -18.96 10.17 -15.12
CA ILE A 51 -19.34 9.25 -14.03
C ILE A 51 -18.61 9.66 -12.74
N ILE A 52 -17.30 9.91 -12.81
CA ILE A 52 -16.51 10.37 -11.66
C ILE A 52 -17.03 11.72 -11.14
N THR A 53 -17.31 12.65 -12.04
CA THR A 53 -17.88 13.96 -11.70
C THR A 53 -19.25 13.80 -11.03
N SER A 54 -20.11 12.92 -11.55
CA SER A 54 -21.40 12.62 -10.94
C SER A 54 -21.24 12.11 -9.51
N GLN A 55 -20.33 11.16 -9.27
CA GLN A 55 -20.06 10.62 -7.94
C GLN A 55 -19.62 11.72 -6.96
N ARG A 56 -18.71 12.59 -7.39
CA ARG A 56 -18.18 13.69 -6.57
C ARG A 56 -19.22 14.75 -6.25
N VAL A 57 -20.07 15.10 -7.22
CA VAL A 57 -21.18 16.03 -7.00
C VAL A 57 -22.18 15.45 -6.00
N MET A 58 -22.50 14.15 -6.13
CA MET A 58 -23.38 13.44 -5.18
C MET A 58 -22.80 13.43 -3.76
N ALA A 59 -21.48 13.26 -3.62
CA ALA A 59 -20.78 13.34 -2.35
C ALA A 59 -20.80 14.76 -1.75
N ALA A 60 -20.41 15.76 -2.54
CA ALA A 60 -20.19 17.12 -2.06
C ALA A 60 -21.49 17.90 -1.82
N GLN A 61 -22.48 17.77 -2.71
CA GLN A 61 -23.70 18.60 -2.66
C GLN A 61 -24.86 17.92 -1.94
N PHE A 62 -24.98 16.59 -2.04
CA PHE A 62 -26.15 15.86 -1.55
C PHE A 62 -25.85 15.00 -0.32
N GLY A 63 -24.57 14.85 0.05
CA GLY A 63 -24.16 13.95 1.13
C GLY A 63 -24.54 12.49 0.88
N ASN A 64 -24.80 12.12 -0.38
CA ASN A 64 -25.31 10.82 -0.78
C ASN A 64 -24.41 10.22 -1.85
N THR A 65 -23.20 9.84 -1.44
CA THR A 65 -22.23 9.18 -2.32
C THR A 65 -22.68 7.75 -2.56
N TYR A 66 -23.01 7.40 -3.80
CA TYR A 66 -23.19 6.01 -4.16
C TYR A 66 -21.83 5.29 -4.17
N SER A 67 -21.78 4.07 -3.64
CA SER A 67 -20.57 3.25 -3.57
C SER A 67 -20.45 2.29 -4.76
N SER A 68 -21.53 2.07 -5.51
CA SER A 68 -21.53 1.22 -6.69
C SER A 68 -22.67 1.56 -7.66
N MET A 69 -22.51 1.11 -8.90
CA MET A 69 -23.47 1.18 -9.98
C MET A 69 -23.50 -0.15 -10.72
N GLN A 70 -24.68 -0.67 -11.01
CA GLN A 70 -24.84 -1.86 -11.82
C GLN A 70 -25.62 -1.52 -13.09
N CYS A 71 -24.99 -1.78 -14.24
CA CYS A 71 -25.57 -1.56 -15.55
C CYS A 71 -26.43 -2.76 -15.99
N LYS A 72 -27.35 -2.52 -16.93
CA LYS A 72 -28.25 -3.57 -17.45
C LYS A 72 -27.52 -4.73 -18.14
N ASP A 73 -26.30 -4.48 -18.60
CA ASP A 73 -25.43 -5.45 -19.26
C ASP A 73 -24.53 -6.23 -18.28
N LYS A 74 -24.86 -6.20 -16.98
CA LYS A 74 -24.13 -6.85 -15.88
C LYS A 74 -22.77 -6.23 -15.56
N THR A 75 -22.44 -5.07 -16.13
CA THR A 75 -21.26 -4.30 -15.69
C THR A 75 -21.52 -3.73 -14.31
N THR A 76 -20.62 -4.03 -13.40
CA THR A 76 -20.57 -3.49 -12.05
C THR A 76 -19.43 -2.48 -11.98
N ILE A 77 -19.73 -1.28 -11.50
CA ILE A 77 -18.75 -0.23 -11.22
C ILE A 77 -18.81 0.06 -9.74
N VAL A 78 -17.66 0.01 -9.07
CA VAL A 78 -17.56 0.26 -7.63
C VAL A 78 -16.61 1.40 -7.37
N PHE A 79 -16.98 2.27 -6.44
CA PHE A 79 -16.27 3.50 -6.08
C PHE A 79 -15.89 3.47 -4.60
N ASP A 80 -14.70 3.98 -4.31
CA ASP A 80 -14.28 4.33 -2.96
C ASP A 80 -13.40 5.58 -3.04
N GLU A 81 -13.44 6.41 -2.00
CA GLU A 81 -12.69 7.66 -1.95
C GLU A 81 -11.70 7.62 -0.80
N TRP A 82 -10.48 8.08 -1.06
CA TRP A 82 -9.45 8.19 -0.03
C TRP A 82 -8.43 9.27 -0.37
N LEU A 83 -8.19 10.17 0.58
CA LEU A 83 -7.30 11.33 0.42
C LEU A 83 -7.58 12.12 -0.88
N ASP A 84 -8.87 12.40 -1.14
CA ASP A 84 -9.38 13.10 -2.34
C ASP A 84 -9.15 12.37 -3.68
N HIS A 85 -8.70 11.13 -3.66
CA HIS A 85 -8.60 10.26 -4.84
C HIS A 85 -9.79 9.32 -4.91
N VAL A 86 -10.29 9.09 -6.13
CA VAL A 86 -11.40 8.16 -6.37
C VAL A 86 -10.83 6.88 -6.98
N PHE A 87 -11.00 5.78 -6.25
CA PHE A 87 -10.65 4.44 -6.66
C PHE A 87 -11.86 3.80 -7.33
N VAL A 88 -11.64 3.18 -8.49
CA VAL A 88 -12.71 2.56 -9.27
C VAL A 88 -12.31 1.16 -9.71
N ILE A 89 -13.19 0.20 -9.46
CA ILE A 89 -13.16 -1.13 -10.10
C ILE A 89 -14.35 -1.24 -11.04
N ILE A 90 -14.09 -1.63 -12.29
CA ILE A 90 -15.12 -1.97 -13.27
C ILE A 90 -14.96 -3.46 -13.57
N SER A 91 -15.98 -4.26 -13.30
CA SER A 91 -15.96 -5.70 -13.63
C SER A 91 -17.35 -6.24 -13.97
N GLU A 92 -17.42 -7.50 -14.38
CA GLU A 92 -18.69 -8.23 -14.56
C GLU A 92 -19.01 -9.11 -13.34
N ASP A 93 -18.24 -8.93 -12.26
CA ASP A 93 -18.42 -9.67 -11.02
C ASP A 93 -19.62 -9.13 -10.23
N ASN A 94 -20.00 -9.87 -9.18
CA ASN A 94 -20.96 -9.39 -8.21
C ASN A 94 -20.41 -8.14 -7.49
N VAL A 95 -21.31 -7.24 -7.09
CA VAL A 95 -21.01 -5.99 -6.37
C VAL A 95 -20.14 -6.25 -5.14
N ASP A 96 -20.42 -7.32 -4.38
CA ASP A 96 -19.65 -7.68 -3.20
C ASP A 96 -18.20 -8.06 -3.54
N ASP A 97 -17.98 -8.83 -4.60
CA ASP A 97 -16.64 -9.26 -5.00
C ASP A 97 -15.83 -8.08 -5.56
N ALA A 98 -16.48 -7.21 -6.34
CA ALA A 98 -15.86 -5.99 -6.85
C ALA A 98 -15.51 -5.00 -5.72
N HIS A 99 -16.34 -4.88 -4.68
CA HIS A 99 -16.00 -4.12 -3.47
C HIS A 99 -14.78 -4.69 -2.75
N ARG A 100 -14.68 -6.01 -2.62
CA ARG A 100 -13.53 -6.65 -1.96
C ARG A 100 -12.24 -6.39 -2.74
N GLU A 101 -12.30 -6.51 -4.06
CA GLU A 101 -11.15 -6.20 -4.90
C GLU A 101 -10.73 -4.73 -4.82
N LEU A 102 -11.70 -3.81 -4.75
CA LEU A 102 -11.43 -2.39 -4.58
C LEU A 102 -10.69 -2.12 -3.25
N LEU A 103 -11.04 -2.83 -2.18
CA LEU A 103 -10.35 -2.73 -0.90
C LEU A 103 -8.92 -3.26 -0.95
N ASP A 104 -8.69 -4.40 -1.60
CA ASP A 104 -7.35 -4.94 -1.82
C ASP A 104 -6.49 -3.95 -2.61
N PHE A 105 -7.06 -3.41 -3.69
CA PHE A 105 -6.42 -2.41 -4.54
C PHE A 105 -6.02 -1.15 -3.75
N LYS A 106 -6.95 -0.59 -2.98
CA LYS A 106 -6.70 0.56 -2.10
C LYS A 106 -5.64 0.27 -1.05
N THR A 107 -5.63 -0.94 -0.50
CA THR A 107 -4.66 -1.36 0.52
C THR A 107 -3.25 -1.49 -0.09
N PHE A 108 -3.11 -1.95 -1.33
CA PHE A 108 -1.81 -1.93 -2.01
C PHE A 108 -1.31 -0.50 -2.26
N VAL A 109 -2.19 0.42 -2.66
CA VAL A 109 -1.81 1.83 -2.81
C VAL A 109 -1.38 2.42 -1.46
N GLN A 110 -2.13 2.17 -0.39
CA GLN A 110 -1.74 2.55 0.97
C GLN A 110 -0.37 1.98 1.35
N HIS A 111 -0.11 0.72 1.01
CA HIS A 111 1.13 0.04 1.32
C HIS A 111 2.34 0.65 0.61
N ILE A 112 2.26 0.90 -0.70
CA ILE A 112 3.43 1.40 -1.47
C ILE A 112 3.54 2.93 -1.46
N CYS A 113 2.42 3.66 -1.47
CA CYS A 113 2.40 5.11 -1.55
C CYS A 113 2.27 5.80 -0.18
N GLY A 114 1.82 5.07 0.84
CA GLY A 114 1.49 5.68 2.13
C GLY A 114 0.48 6.79 1.93
N GLN A 115 0.71 7.96 2.51
CA GLN A 115 -0.20 9.11 2.38
C GLN A 115 -0.07 9.88 1.07
N ASN A 116 0.92 9.55 0.23
CA ASN A 116 1.24 10.33 -0.97
C ASN A 116 0.85 9.55 -2.23
N VAL A 117 -0.45 9.53 -2.54
CA VAL A 117 -0.98 8.84 -3.72
C VAL A 117 -0.41 9.41 -5.03
N ASN A 118 0.05 10.67 -5.03
CA ASN A 118 0.72 11.29 -6.17
C ASN A 118 2.01 10.56 -6.60
N LEU A 119 2.57 9.67 -5.77
CA LEU A 119 3.66 8.78 -6.18
C LEU A 119 3.27 7.91 -7.39
N LEU A 120 1.98 7.62 -7.60
CA LEU A 120 1.47 6.89 -8.76
C LEU A 120 1.60 7.66 -10.08
N HIS A 121 1.97 8.95 -10.10
CA HIS A 121 2.36 9.62 -11.34
C HIS A 121 3.69 9.09 -11.90
N SER A 122 4.51 8.43 -11.07
CA SER A 122 5.74 7.77 -11.51
C SER A 122 5.42 6.40 -12.10
N THR A 123 5.94 6.13 -13.30
CA THR A 123 5.80 4.83 -13.97
C THR A 123 6.29 3.68 -13.10
N ILE A 124 7.35 3.90 -12.31
CA ILE A 124 7.90 2.90 -11.37
C ILE A 124 6.85 2.43 -10.37
N TYR A 125 6.06 3.36 -9.81
CA TYR A 125 5.02 3.03 -8.85
C TYR A 125 3.79 2.41 -9.52
N GLN A 126 3.47 2.81 -10.76
CA GLN A 126 2.42 2.17 -11.55
C GLN A 126 2.77 0.72 -11.89
N ASP A 127 4.01 0.47 -12.28
CA ASP A 127 4.53 -0.87 -12.55
C ASP A 127 4.53 -1.70 -11.27
N TRP A 128 5.01 -1.14 -10.15
CA TRP A 128 4.99 -1.80 -8.86
C TRP A 128 3.58 -2.24 -8.46
N LEU A 129 2.61 -1.32 -8.52
CA LEU A 129 1.22 -1.61 -8.20
C LEU A 129 0.63 -2.67 -9.13
N SER A 130 0.95 -2.58 -10.42
CA SER A 130 0.51 -3.54 -11.43
C SER A 130 1.00 -4.96 -11.13
N VAL A 131 2.27 -5.10 -10.73
CA VAL A 131 2.87 -6.39 -10.36
C VAL A 131 2.24 -6.95 -9.08
N LEU A 132 2.00 -6.12 -8.07
CA LEU A 132 1.34 -6.55 -6.83
C LEU A 132 -0.09 -7.04 -7.09
N LEU A 133 -0.85 -6.32 -7.93
CA LEU A 133 -2.21 -6.70 -8.29
C LEU A 133 -2.27 -8.04 -9.02
N GLU A 134 -1.26 -8.38 -9.83
CA GLU A 134 -1.15 -9.69 -10.49
C GLU A 134 -0.67 -10.79 -9.55
N SER A 135 0.23 -10.44 -8.63
CA SER A 135 0.87 -11.40 -7.72
C SER A 135 -0.05 -11.83 -6.58
N ARG A 136 -1.07 -11.02 -6.24
CA ARG A 136 -2.01 -11.30 -5.14
C ARG A 136 -2.75 -12.63 -5.28
N THR A 137 -2.99 -13.10 -6.50
CA THR A 137 -3.69 -14.37 -6.78
C THR A 137 -2.75 -15.55 -7.01
N LYS A 138 -1.44 -15.31 -7.03
CA LYS A 138 -0.40 -16.33 -7.28
C LYS A 138 0.10 -17.01 -6.00
N GLY A 139 -0.37 -16.57 -4.82
CA GLY A 139 -0.14 -17.27 -3.56
C GLY A 139 -1.07 -18.47 -3.44
N ASP A 140 -0.52 -19.67 -3.30
CA ASP A 140 -1.26 -20.94 -3.25
C ASP A 140 -1.85 -21.25 -1.85
N THR A 141 -1.54 -20.46 -0.83
CA THR A 141 -1.92 -20.67 0.57
C THR A 141 -1.90 -19.37 1.40
N ILE A 142 -2.92 -19.21 2.25
CA ILE A 142 -3.09 -18.07 3.16
C ILE A 142 -1.91 -17.98 4.16
N PRO A 143 -1.21 -16.83 4.27
CA PRO A 143 -0.38 -16.51 5.43
C PRO A 143 -1.31 -16.25 6.62
N GLY A 144 -1.63 -17.30 7.38
CA GLY A 144 -2.54 -17.18 8.53
C GLY A 144 -3.32 -18.46 8.88
N ALA A 145 -3.37 -19.44 7.99
CA ALA A 145 -3.90 -20.77 8.29
C ALA A 145 -2.76 -21.79 8.22
N ASN A 146 -2.04 -21.99 9.33
CA ASN A 146 -1.10 -23.09 9.57
C ASN A 146 -0.04 -23.33 8.48
N GLY A 147 1.09 -22.62 8.58
CA GLY A 147 2.18 -22.83 7.64
C GLY A 147 3.57 -22.43 8.12
N VAL A 148 3.84 -22.35 9.43
CA VAL A 148 5.23 -22.58 9.88
C VAL A 148 5.57 -23.95 9.31
N ILE A 149 6.61 -24.06 8.47
CA ILE A 149 7.05 -25.36 7.98
C ILE A 149 7.36 -26.17 9.24
N GLY A 150 6.47 -27.10 9.59
CA GLY A 150 6.42 -27.82 10.87
C GLY A 150 7.54 -28.85 11.03
N GLU A 151 8.68 -28.63 10.39
CA GLU A 151 9.86 -29.48 10.52
C GLU A 151 10.89 -28.73 11.38
N SER A 152 11.07 -29.24 12.60
CA SER A 152 11.84 -28.57 13.66
C SER A 152 13.29 -28.29 13.28
N GLY A 153 13.87 -29.02 12.31
CA GLY A 153 15.24 -28.80 11.83
C GLY A 153 15.39 -27.55 10.95
N ALA A 154 14.68 -27.49 9.81
CA ALA A 154 14.84 -26.41 8.83
C ALA A 154 14.39 -25.04 9.39
N THR A 155 13.29 -25.01 10.14
CA THR A 155 12.77 -23.78 10.77
C THR A 155 13.70 -23.27 11.86
N MET A 156 14.28 -24.16 12.68
CA MET A 156 15.27 -23.78 13.69
C MET A 156 16.58 -23.30 13.05
N ALA A 157 17.04 -23.97 12.00
CA ALA A 157 18.22 -23.56 11.24
C ALA A 157 18.01 -22.18 10.61
N ALA A 158 16.85 -21.94 9.98
CA ALA A 158 16.47 -20.64 9.45
C ALA A 158 16.45 -19.57 10.53
N LEU A 159 15.78 -19.81 11.67
CA LEU A 159 15.72 -18.85 12.78
C LEU A 159 17.11 -18.49 13.32
N ASN A 160 17.99 -19.48 13.47
CA ASN A 160 19.36 -19.25 13.93
C ASN A 160 20.19 -18.50 12.89
N ALA A 161 19.99 -18.77 11.60
CA ALA A 161 20.61 -18.03 10.52
C ALA A 161 20.16 -16.56 10.51
N LEU A 162 18.86 -16.29 10.69
CA LEU A 162 18.33 -14.92 10.81
C LEU A 162 18.92 -14.18 12.01
N LYS A 163 19.06 -14.83 13.17
CA LYS A 163 19.73 -14.26 14.36
C LYS A 163 21.22 -13.97 14.15
N SER A 164 21.89 -14.73 13.28
CA SER A 164 23.28 -14.45 12.90
C SER A 164 23.32 -13.26 11.95
N ALA A 165 22.47 -13.28 10.91
CA ALA A 165 22.36 -12.20 9.94
C ALA A 165 22.04 -10.85 10.60
N SER A 166 21.18 -10.82 11.62
CA SER A 166 20.86 -9.59 12.35
C SER A 166 22.05 -8.97 13.09
N LYS A 167 23.09 -9.76 13.40
CA LYS A 167 24.33 -9.25 14.02
C LYS A 167 25.30 -8.72 12.96
N ASP A 168 25.25 -9.28 11.76
CA ASP A 168 26.11 -8.92 10.64
C ASP A 168 25.59 -7.67 9.90
N ILE A 169 24.26 -7.49 9.83
CA ILE A 169 23.63 -6.33 9.20
C ILE A 169 23.76 -5.12 10.13
N LYS A 170 24.49 -4.10 9.68
CA LYS A 170 24.52 -2.79 10.34
C LYS A 170 23.22 -2.05 10.03
N LEU A 171 22.26 -2.17 10.93
CA LEU A 171 21.00 -1.47 10.83
C LEU A 171 21.17 -0.01 11.27
N PRO A 172 20.65 0.97 10.50
CA PRO A 172 20.67 2.37 10.91
C PRO A 172 19.74 2.64 12.09
N TYR A 173 18.71 1.80 12.26
CA TYR A 173 17.67 1.96 13.26
C TYR A 173 17.57 0.73 14.17
N GLN A 174 17.02 0.91 15.37
CA GLN A 174 17.04 -0.11 16.42
C GLN A 174 16.02 -1.23 16.21
N HIS A 175 14.99 -0.97 15.41
CA HIS A 175 13.84 -1.84 15.22
C HIS A 175 13.82 -2.41 13.81
N SER A 176 13.80 -3.75 13.73
CA SER A 176 13.83 -4.46 12.45
C SER A 176 13.22 -5.84 12.55
N HIS A 177 12.68 -6.32 11.43
CA HIS A 177 12.18 -7.67 11.24
C HIS A 177 12.93 -8.33 10.08
N LEU A 178 13.49 -9.51 10.33
CA LEU A 178 14.12 -10.36 9.34
C LEU A 178 13.21 -11.55 9.10
N MET A 179 12.88 -11.81 7.84
CA MET A 179 11.92 -12.83 7.45
C MET A 179 12.48 -13.69 6.32
N LEU A 180 12.12 -14.97 6.35
CA LEU A 180 12.41 -15.91 5.28
C LEU A 180 11.11 -16.49 4.75
N PHE A 181 10.82 -16.24 3.48
CA PHE A 181 9.66 -16.77 2.78
C PHE A 181 10.05 -17.92 1.87
N VAL A 182 9.19 -18.94 1.79
CA VAL A 182 9.33 -20.11 0.91
C VAL A 182 8.03 -20.21 0.11
N GLY A 183 8.08 -19.77 -1.15
CA GLY A 183 6.90 -19.41 -1.91
C GLY A 183 6.18 -18.25 -1.24
N ASP A 184 4.91 -18.49 -0.91
CA ASP A 184 4.00 -17.61 -0.19
C ASP A 184 4.01 -17.81 1.35
N LYS A 185 4.73 -18.82 1.85
CA LYS A 185 4.75 -19.20 3.27
C LYS A 185 5.91 -18.55 4.01
N LEU A 186 5.63 -18.05 5.21
CA LEU A 186 6.66 -17.59 6.14
C LEU A 186 7.32 -18.79 6.84
N LEU A 187 8.59 -19.04 6.54
CA LEU A 187 9.38 -20.10 7.19
C LEU A 187 9.88 -19.67 8.57
N ALA A 188 10.44 -18.46 8.68
CA ALA A 188 10.94 -17.94 9.94
C ALA A 188 10.86 -16.40 9.99
N LEU A 189 10.61 -15.87 11.19
CA LEU A 189 10.60 -14.45 11.50
C LEU A 189 11.46 -14.20 12.74
N TYR A 190 12.36 -13.23 12.65
CA TYR A 190 13.14 -12.72 13.76
C TYR A 190 12.92 -11.21 13.88
N SER A 191 12.42 -10.76 15.02
CA SER A 191 12.26 -9.34 15.35
C SER A 191 13.34 -8.89 16.32
N SER A 192 13.90 -7.70 16.12
CA SER A 192 14.85 -7.12 17.08
C SER A 192 14.14 -6.72 18.38
N ARG A 193 14.93 -6.48 19.43
CA ARG A 193 14.37 -6.19 20.75
C ARG A 193 13.66 -4.83 20.73
N GLY A 194 12.40 -4.82 21.15
CA GLY A 194 11.59 -3.61 21.25
C GLY A 194 10.88 -3.21 19.95
N SER A 195 11.02 -4.00 18.88
CA SER A 195 10.16 -3.85 17.70
C SER A 195 8.70 -4.15 18.04
N GLU A 196 7.79 -3.41 17.42
CA GLU A 196 6.35 -3.69 17.46
C GLU A 196 6.06 -4.98 16.67
N ASP A 197 5.10 -5.78 17.13
CA ASP A 197 4.76 -7.02 16.45
C ASP A 197 4.11 -6.74 15.09
N LEU A 198 4.54 -7.46 14.05
CA LEU A 198 3.90 -7.40 12.73
C LEU A 198 2.54 -8.07 12.79
N SER A 199 1.51 -7.37 12.32
CA SER A 199 0.17 -7.94 12.27
C SER A 199 0.01 -8.94 11.12
N PRO A 200 -0.98 -9.84 11.18
CA PRO A 200 -1.24 -10.76 10.08
C PRO A 200 -1.49 -10.07 8.74
N PRO A 201 -2.28 -8.98 8.63
CA PRO A 201 -2.43 -8.23 7.37
C PRO A 201 -1.10 -7.70 6.82
N ASP A 202 -0.22 -7.19 7.69
CA ASP A 202 1.09 -6.69 7.25
C ASP A 202 1.97 -7.83 6.72
N LEU A 203 1.94 -9.01 7.36
CA LEU A 203 2.66 -10.19 6.88
C LEU A 203 2.14 -10.67 5.51
N ILE A 204 0.84 -10.53 5.23
CA ILE A 204 0.26 -10.84 3.92
C ILE A 204 0.75 -9.84 2.87
N LEU A 205 0.76 -8.54 3.17
CA LEU A 205 1.29 -7.54 2.24
C LEU A 205 2.76 -7.81 1.91
N LEU A 206 3.56 -8.12 2.93
CA LEU A 206 4.97 -8.47 2.77
C LEU A 206 5.18 -9.79 2.02
N SER A 207 4.29 -10.78 2.18
CA SER A 207 4.38 -12.03 1.42
C SER A 207 4.07 -11.79 -0.07
N ILE A 208 3.12 -10.92 -0.39
CA ILE A 208 2.80 -10.56 -1.78
C ILE A 208 3.97 -9.83 -2.45
N GLN A 209 4.68 -8.96 -1.73
CA GLN A 209 5.95 -8.37 -2.21
C GLN A 209 6.98 -9.45 -2.54
N CYS A 210 7.09 -10.48 -1.69
CA CYS A 210 8.01 -11.60 -1.92
C CYS A 210 7.59 -12.45 -3.12
N ILE A 211 6.28 -12.72 -3.31
CA ILE A 211 5.75 -13.45 -4.47
C ILE A 211 6.04 -12.67 -5.76
N ALA A 212 5.78 -11.35 -5.77
CA ALA A 212 6.09 -10.48 -6.89
C ALA A 212 7.58 -10.55 -7.29
N ALA A 213 8.48 -10.51 -6.30
CA ALA A 213 9.91 -10.67 -6.53
C ALA A 213 10.27 -12.05 -7.09
N GLN A 214 9.69 -13.13 -6.53
CA GLN A 214 9.96 -14.50 -6.95
C GLN A 214 9.51 -14.78 -8.39
N GLU A 215 8.34 -14.28 -8.79
CA GLU A 215 7.85 -14.47 -10.15
C GLU A 215 8.73 -13.73 -11.17
N TYR A 216 9.18 -12.52 -10.83
CA TYR A 216 10.12 -11.80 -11.69
C TYR A 216 11.48 -12.51 -11.80
N TRP A 217 12.08 -12.94 -10.68
CA TRP A 217 13.35 -13.68 -10.72
C TRP A 217 13.23 -15.00 -11.47
N LYS A 218 12.07 -15.66 -11.40
CA LYS A 218 11.79 -16.87 -12.17
C LYS A 218 11.74 -16.59 -13.67
N ASP A 219 11.14 -15.48 -14.09
CA ASP A 219 11.01 -15.15 -15.51
C ASP A 219 12.38 -14.76 -16.10
N VAL A 220 13.16 -13.94 -15.41
CA VAL A 220 14.54 -13.57 -15.81
C VAL A 220 15.48 -14.78 -15.84
N GLY A 221 15.40 -15.66 -14.84
CA GLY A 221 16.24 -16.86 -14.76
C GLY A 221 15.96 -17.92 -15.85
N ASN A 222 14.85 -17.82 -16.59
CA ASN A 222 14.59 -18.67 -17.75
C ASN A 222 15.18 -18.10 -19.05
N GLU A 223 15.51 -16.80 -19.08
CA GLU A 223 16.02 -16.10 -20.26
C GLU A 223 17.57 -16.11 -20.30
N ASP A 224 18.23 -16.01 -19.13
CA ASP A 224 19.69 -15.99 -19.02
C ASP A 224 20.26 -17.30 -18.45
N SER A 225 20.65 -18.20 -19.34
CA SER A 225 21.33 -19.49 -19.02
C SER A 225 22.84 -19.44 -19.21
N ASP A 226 23.48 -18.31 -18.86
CA ASP A 226 24.95 -18.23 -18.82
C ASP A 226 25.44 -18.05 -17.38
N GLU A 227 26.15 -19.08 -16.91
CA GLU A 227 26.81 -19.15 -15.61
C GLU A 227 27.91 -18.07 -15.48
N SER A 228 27.56 -16.87 -15.02
CA SER A 228 28.56 -15.96 -14.45
C SER A 228 28.01 -15.17 -13.26
N ASP A 229 28.41 -15.64 -12.08
CA ASP A 229 28.77 -14.89 -10.89
C ASP A 229 27.70 -14.01 -10.22
N SER A 230 27.10 -14.54 -9.15
CA SER A 230 26.86 -13.86 -7.86
C SER A 230 26.17 -12.49 -7.80
N GLN A 231 25.64 -11.93 -8.89
CA GLN A 231 24.99 -10.62 -8.88
C GLN A 231 23.54 -10.74 -8.42
N ILE A 232 23.14 -9.82 -7.54
CA ILE A 232 21.76 -9.71 -7.05
C ILE A 232 20.88 -9.29 -8.24
N VAL A 233 19.94 -10.15 -8.64
CA VAL A 233 18.98 -9.81 -9.70
C VAL A 233 18.11 -8.65 -9.24
N ARG A 234 18.21 -7.52 -9.94
CA ARG A 234 17.53 -6.28 -9.56
C ARG A 234 16.05 -6.34 -9.93
N LEU A 235 15.20 -5.92 -9.01
CA LEU A 235 13.77 -5.70 -9.23
C LEU A 235 13.57 -4.30 -9.83
N PRO A 236 12.91 -4.16 -10.99
CA PRO A 236 12.88 -2.90 -11.74
C PRO A 236 12.08 -1.80 -11.02
N TRP A 237 11.12 -2.19 -10.18
CA TRP A 237 10.33 -1.26 -9.37
C TRP A 237 10.97 -0.91 -8.02
N LEU A 238 12.16 -1.44 -7.70
CA LEU A 238 12.89 -1.15 -6.47
C LEU A 238 14.20 -0.39 -6.74
N SER A 239 14.83 0.06 -5.66
CA SER A 239 16.16 0.67 -5.70
C SER A 239 17.22 -0.31 -6.24
N THR A 240 18.44 0.19 -6.44
CA THR A 240 19.59 -0.63 -6.85
C THR A 240 19.93 -1.73 -5.85
N GLU A 241 19.56 -1.57 -4.59
CA GLU A 241 19.75 -2.55 -3.52
C GLU A 241 18.47 -3.40 -3.28
N ASN A 242 17.54 -3.46 -4.24
CA ASN A 242 16.24 -4.10 -4.10
C ASN A 242 15.48 -3.64 -2.86
N SER A 243 15.50 -2.33 -2.63
CA SER A 243 14.94 -1.70 -1.45
C SER A 243 13.87 -0.69 -1.81
N ALA A 244 12.86 -0.53 -0.96
CA ALA A 244 11.83 0.49 -1.09
C ALA A 244 11.28 0.92 0.27
N VAL A 245 10.60 2.05 0.30
CA VAL A 245 9.76 2.43 1.44
C VAL A 245 8.39 1.78 1.25
N VAL A 246 7.93 1.08 2.28
CA VAL A 246 6.58 0.51 2.38
C VAL A 246 5.92 0.96 3.67
N ASN A 247 4.60 0.98 3.68
CA ASN A 247 3.82 1.41 4.81
C ASN A 247 3.04 0.21 5.34
N LEU A 248 3.24 -0.10 6.61
CA LEU A 248 2.45 -1.12 7.30
C LEU A 248 1.10 -0.52 7.66
N CYS A 249 0.04 -1.21 7.28
CA CYS A 249 -1.32 -0.70 7.33
C CYS A 249 -2.04 -1.11 8.62
N ALA A 250 -1.51 -2.11 9.34
CA ALA A 250 -2.18 -2.71 10.48
C ALA A 250 -1.25 -2.83 11.72
N GLY A 251 -0.69 -1.74 12.23
CA GLY A 251 0.05 -1.80 13.51
C GLY A 251 -0.84 -2.28 14.67
N PRO A 252 -0.34 -3.07 15.65
CA PRO A 252 -1.12 -3.58 16.79
C PRO A 252 -1.71 -2.49 17.70
N THR A 253 -1.24 -1.24 17.57
CA THR A 253 -1.82 -0.05 18.21
C THR A 253 -2.89 0.67 17.38
N GLY A 254 -3.27 0.13 16.22
CA GLY A 254 -4.12 0.83 15.25
C GLY A 254 -3.39 2.02 14.62
N SER A 255 -2.08 1.86 14.38
CA SER A 255 -1.22 2.85 13.71
C SER A 255 -1.22 2.61 12.19
N PRO A 256 -2.09 3.27 11.41
CA PRO A 256 -2.16 3.11 9.97
C PRO A 256 -0.96 3.76 9.29
N CYS A 257 -0.51 3.13 8.20
CA CYS A 257 0.52 3.63 7.30
C CYS A 257 1.84 3.98 8.01
N ALA A 258 2.33 3.08 8.87
CA ALA A 258 3.63 3.25 9.52
C ALA A 258 4.76 2.98 8.50
N PRO A 259 5.66 3.95 8.22
CA PRO A 259 6.68 3.79 7.18
C PRO A 259 7.84 2.91 7.65
N HIS A 260 8.21 1.94 6.80
CA HIS A 260 9.32 1.02 6.97
C HIS A 260 10.11 0.95 5.65
N SER A 261 11.39 0.64 5.74
CA SER A 261 12.16 0.22 4.57
C SER A 261 12.11 -1.29 4.44
N ILE A 262 11.84 -1.78 3.24
CA ILE A 262 11.91 -3.21 2.89
C ILE A 262 13.11 -3.43 1.99
N HIS A 263 13.84 -4.52 2.22
CA HIS A 263 14.95 -4.98 1.41
C HIS A 263 14.73 -6.45 1.06
N LEU A 264 14.75 -6.78 -0.23
CA LEU A 264 14.47 -8.12 -0.73
C LEU A 264 15.69 -8.73 -1.40
N ALA A 265 15.99 -9.98 -1.07
CA ALA A 265 17.05 -10.75 -1.73
C ALA A 265 16.64 -12.20 -1.95
N GLU A 266 17.06 -12.75 -3.09
CA GLU A 266 16.86 -14.16 -3.39
C GLU A 266 17.90 -15.01 -2.65
N VAL A 267 17.44 -15.97 -1.85
CA VAL A 267 18.32 -16.97 -1.23
C VAL A 267 18.52 -18.14 -2.18
N ALA A 268 17.42 -18.64 -2.74
CA ALA A 268 17.34 -19.71 -3.72
C ALA A 268 15.99 -19.59 -4.46
N PRO A 269 15.76 -20.35 -5.55
CA PRO A 269 14.50 -20.27 -6.29
C PRO A 269 13.27 -20.45 -5.40
N ARG A 270 12.36 -19.47 -5.43
CA ARG A 270 11.18 -19.36 -4.55
C ARG A 270 11.49 -19.26 -3.05
N ILE A 271 12.69 -18.85 -2.65
CA ILE A 271 13.06 -18.58 -1.26
C ILE A 271 13.56 -17.13 -1.16
N THR A 272 12.78 -16.28 -0.52
CA THR A 272 13.06 -14.84 -0.39
C THR A 272 13.48 -14.49 1.02
N PHE A 273 14.59 -13.78 1.15
CA PHE A 273 14.99 -13.12 2.39
C PHE A 273 14.51 -11.67 2.35
N ALA A 274 13.70 -11.29 3.34
CA ALA A 274 13.17 -9.94 3.48
C ALA A 274 13.67 -9.32 4.79
N VAL A 275 14.17 -8.10 4.71
CA VAL A 275 14.53 -7.27 5.88
C VAL A 275 13.62 -6.06 5.88
N VAL A 276 12.91 -5.85 6.98
CA VAL A 276 12.04 -4.69 7.20
C VAL A 276 12.62 -3.89 8.36
N VAL A 277 12.84 -2.58 8.17
CA VAL A 277 13.45 -1.72 9.19
C VAL A 277 12.58 -0.48 9.40
N ASP A 278 12.34 -0.13 10.66
CA ASP A 278 11.59 1.07 11.03
C ASP A 278 12.30 2.33 10.52
N MET A 279 11.53 3.31 10.05
CA MET A 279 12.09 4.59 9.61
C MET A 279 12.13 5.61 10.76
N ASP A 280 13.15 6.49 10.77
CA ASP A 280 13.34 7.53 11.80
C ASP A 280 12.13 8.47 12.01
N LEU A 281 11.35 8.71 10.95
CA LEU A 281 10.18 9.59 10.98
C LEU A 281 8.86 8.83 11.10
N ARG A 282 8.87 7.59 11.62
CA ARG A 282 7.69 6.75 11.80
C ARG A 282 6.55 7.45 12.52
N GLU A 283 6.84 8.05 13.67
CA GLU A 283 5.84 8.75 14.50
C GLU A 283 5.26 9.99 13.78
N VAL A 284 6.08 10.67 12.97
CA VAL A 284 5.62 11.77 12.12
C VAL A 284 4.68 11.24 11.04
N GLY A 285 5.01 10.11 10.42
CA GLY A 285 4.14 9.43 9.45
C GLY A 285 2.77 9.09 10.00
N VAL A 286 2.72 8.38 11.12
CA VAL A 286 1.45 7.96 11.74
C VAL A 286 0.61 9.17 12.19
N SER A 287 1.23 10.18 12.81
CA SER A 287 0.51 11.37 13.26
C SER A 287 0.03 12.26 12.10
N ALA A 288 0.84 12.43 11.05
CA ALA A 288 0.45 13.13 9.84
C ALA A 288 -0.73 12.42 9.13
N TYR A 289 -0.74 11.08 9.10
CA TYR A 289 -1.85 10.30 8.53
C TYR A 289 -3.17 10.65 9.22
N MET A 290 -3.16 10.61 10.55
CA MET A 290 -4.35 10.91 11.33
C MET A 290 -4.82 12.35 11.10
N ALA A 291 -3.90 13.31 11.05
CA ALA A 291 -4.24 14.70 10.75
C ALA A 291 -4.85 14.86 9.35
N ASN A 292 -4.28 14.19 8.34
CA ASN A 292 -4.76 14.28 6.96
C ASN A 292 -6.14 13.63 6.79
N GLN A 293 -6.40 12.50 7.46
CA GLN A 293 -7.70 11.84 7.45
C GLN A 293 -8.80 12.72 8.08
N ILE A 294 -8.50 13.36 9.22
CA ILE A 294 -9.43 14.30 9.86
C ILE A 294 -9.66 15.52 8.98
N LEU A 295 -8.61 16.05 8.33
CA LEU A 295 -8.72 17.20 7.44
C LEU A 295 -9.54 16.89 6.17
N SER A 296 -9.37 15.71 5.58
CA SER A 296 -10.19 15.28 4.43
C SER A 296 -11.67 15.21 4.83
N ASN A 297 -11.98 14.65 6.01
CA ASN A 297 -13.35 14.66 6.53
C ASN A 297 -13.87 16.08 6.79
N LEU A 298 -13.04 16.97 7.35
CA LEU A 298 -13.39 18.37 7.57
C LEU A 298 -13.74 19.08 6.26
N ARG A 299 -12.94 18.89 5.21
CA ARG A 299 -13.19 19.47 3.88
C ARG A 299 -14.52 19.00 3.30
N ARG A 300 -14.86 17.72 3.47
CA ARG A 300 -16.17 17.18 3.08
C ARG A 300 -17.32 17.84 3.84
N LEU A 301 -17.18 18.02 5.16
CA LEU A 301 -18.20 18.70 5.98
C LEU A 301 -18.41 20.16 5.55
N LEU A 302 -17.32 20.87 5.21
CA LEU A 302 -17.39 22.24 4.71
C LEU A 302 -18.14 22.32 3.37
N LEU A 303 -17.83 21.42 2.42
CA LEU A 303 -18.53 21.34 1.14
C LEU A 303 -20.02 21.04 1.29
N GLN A 304 -20.38 20.13 2.19
CA GLN A 304 -21.76 19.76 2.50
C GLN A 304 -22.49 20.80 3.35
N ARG A 305 -21.79 21.84 3.82
CA ARG A 305 -22.30 22.84 4.78
C ARG A 305 -22.87 22.23 6.06
N ASN A 306 -22.31 21.10 6.49
CA ASN A 306 -22.71 20.42 7.73
C ASN A 306 -21.96 21.05 8.92
N LEU A 307 -22.56 22.09 9.50
CA LEU A 307 -21.93 22.91 10.54
C LEU A 307 -21.97 22.28 11.94
N GLU A 308 -22.80 21.26 12.17
CA GLU A 308 -22.99 20.67 13.50
C GLU A 308 -21.74 19.92 13.98
N LEU A 309 -21.09 19.18 13.08
CA LEU A 309 -19.90 18.38 13.38
C LEU A 309 -18.59 19.17 13.27
N LEU A 310 -18.67 20.42 12.81
CA LEU A 310 -17.50 21.25 12.50
C LEU A 310 -16.63 21.54 13.74
N PRO A 311 -17.16 21.95 14.91
CA PRO A 311 -16.34 22.27 16.08
C PRO A 311 -15.54 21.06 16.59
N ASN A 312 -16.21 19.90 16.72
CA ASN A 312 -15.58 18.67 17.21
C ASN A 312 -14.49 18.17 16.24
N THR A 313 -14.72 18.30 14.93
CA THR A 313 -13.73 17.91 13.91
C THR A 313 -12.52 18.84 13.93
N LEU A 314 -12.72 20.15 14.13
CA LEU A 314 -11.63 21.12 14.28
C LEU A 314 -10.77 20.85 15.53
N ASP A 315 -11.40 20.56 16.67
CA ASP A 315 -10.66 20.22 17.90
C ASP A 315 -9.87 18.92 17.75
N SER A 316 -10.45 17.93 17.07
CA SER A 316 -9.77 16.67 16.74
C SER A 316 -8.57 16.89 15.80
N LEU A 317 -8.73 17.76 14.80
CA LEU A 317 -7.66 18.12 13.88
C LEU A 317 -6.53 18.83 14.63
N GLU A 318 -6.85 19.78 15.50
CA GLU A 318 -5.85 20.49 16.31
C GLU A 318 -5.06 19.55 17.22
N ALA A 319 -5.74 18.62 17.88
CA ALA A 319 -5.10 17.62 18.71
C ALA A 319 -4.16 16.70 17.90
N SER A 320 -4.58 16.28 16.71
CA SER A 320 -3.76 15.44 15.82
C SER A 320 -2.56 16.22 15.24
N LEU A 321 -2.75 17.48 14.85
CA LEU A 321 -1.69 18.37 14.39
C LEU A 321 -0.69 18.65 15.51
N LYS A 322 -1.13 18.80 16.75
CA LYS A 322 -0.23 18.95 17.90
C LYS A 322 0.68 17.75 18.03
N LYS A 323 0.14 16.51 17.97
CA LYS A 323 0.95 15.27 17.95
C LYS A 323 1.96 15.27 16.80
N THR A 324 1.53 15.69 15.61
CA THR A 324 2.39 15.80 14.42
C THR A 324 3.53 16.79 14.66
N THR A 325 3.25 17.98 15.18
CA THR A 325 4.28 18.99 15.48
C THR A 325 5.21 18.57 16.62
N ASP A 326 4.70 17.88 17.64
CA ASP A 326 5.52 17.37 18.74
C ASP A 326 6.45 16.25 18.28
N ALA A 327 5.99 15.38 17.38
CA ALA A 327 6.83 14.38 16.72
C ALA A 327 7.90 15.04 15.82
N LEU A 328 7.51 16.05 15.02
CA LEU A 328 8.44 16.79 14.16
C LEU A 328 9.53 17.52 14.97
N ARG A 329 9.19 18.12 16.12
CA ARG A 329 10.15 18.85 16.98
C ARG A 329 11.26 17.98 17.55
N LYS A 330 11.07 16.66 17.64
CA LYS A 330 12.16 15.73 18.01
C LYS A 330 13.31 15.78 17.00
N ASN A 331 13.03 16.19 15.76
CA ASN A 331 14.03 16.44 14.72
C ASN A 331 14.19 17.95 14.48
N LYS A 332 15.34 18.51 14.89
CA LYS A 332 15.60 19.97 14.87
C LYS A 332 15.48 20.60 13.46
N ALA A 333 15.57 19.81 12.39
CA ALA A 333 15.45 20.29 11.01
C ALA A 333 14.03 20.79 10.63
N ASN A 334 13.02 20.54 11.46
CA ASN A 334 11.60 20.63 11.05
C ASN A 334 10.84 21.84 11.63
N ALA A 335 11.56 22.83 12.17
CA ALA A 335 10.97 23.98 12.86
C ALA A 335 10.04 24.81 11.94
N ASN A 336 10.43 25.00 10.67
CA ASN A 336 9.65 25.74 9.68
C ASN A 336 8.31 25.06 9.36
N LEU A 337 8.31 23.73 9.23
CA LEU A 337 7.09 22.94 8.99
C LEU A 337 6.15 23.01 10.19
N CYS A 338 6.69 22.93 11.41
CA CYS A 338 5.90 23.10 12.63
C CYS A 338 5.21 24.46 12.68
N ALA A 339 5.97 25.55 12.42
CA ALA A 339 5.43 26.90 12.40
C ALA A 339 4.35 27.07 11.33
N ARG A 340 4.56 26.52 10.13
CA ARG A 340 3.59 26.53 9.02
C ARG A 340 2.29 25.81 9.41
N LEU A 341 2.36 24.61 9.98
CA LEU A 341 1.18 23.85 10.43
C LEU A 341 0.40 24.62 11.51
N THR A 342 1.09 25.15 12.53
CA THR A 342 0.44 25.91 13.60
C THR A 342 -0.24 27.18 13.07
N SER A 343 0.42 27.93 12.18
CA SER A 343 -0.16 29.14 11.57
C SER A 343 -1.41 28.82 10.75
N ARG A 344 -1.34 27.78 9.89
CA ARG A 344 -2.50 27.39 9.06
C ARG A 344 -3.66 26.87 9.90
N MET A 345 -3.40 26.22 11.04
CA MET A 345 -4.46 25.74 11.93
C MET A 345 -5.21 26.93 12.54
N LEU A 346 -4.48 27.96 12.97
CA LEU A 346 -5.06 29.17 13.52
C LEU A 346 -5.91 29.92 12.48
N GLU A 347 -5.42 30.02 11.24
CA GLU A 347 -6.17 30.64 10.13
C GLU A 347 -7.45 29.86 9.81
N LEU A 348 -7.36 28.53 9.71
CA LEU A 348 -8.51 27.66 9.48
C LEU A 348 -9.56 27.82 10.59
N ARG A 349 -9.14 27.73 11.86
CA ARG A 349 -10.04 27.88 13.01
C ARG A 349 -10.75 29.25 13.01
N LYS A 350 -10.03 30.33 12.71
CA LYS A 350 -10.62 31.67 12.58
C LYS A 350 -11.63 31.73 11.44
N SER A 351 -11.32 31.19 10.27
CA SER A 351 -12.24 31.20 9.13
C SER A 351 -13.53 30.42 9.37
N CYS A 352 -13.48 29.34 10.16
CA CYS A 352 -14.67 28.55 10.52
C CYS A 352 -15.54 29.19 11.61
N THR A 353 -15.02 30.15 12.39
CA THR A 353 -15.70 30.71 13.57
C THR A 353 -16.04 32.19 13.44
N THR A 354 -15.33 32.91 12.58
CA THR A 354 -15.46 34.35 12.39
C THR A 354 -15.61 34.68 10.90
N THR A 355 -16.29 35.78 10.58
CA THR A 355 -16.38 36.28 9.21
C THR A 355 -15.02 36.84 8.77
N THR A 356 -14.26 36.03 8.05
CA THR A 356 -12.95 36.39 7.49
C THR A 356 -13.02 36.57 5.97
N PRO A 357 -12.08 37.31 5.36
CA PRO A 357 -12.06 37.49 3.90
C PRO A 357 -11.76 36.21 3.12
N LEU A 358 -11.12 35.22 3.76
CA LEU A 358 -10.88 33.89 3.20
C LEU A 358 -12.01 32.94 3.62
N THR A 359 -12.46 32.11 2.69
CA THR A 359 -13.48 31.10 2.99
C THR A 359 -12.85 29.90 3.71
N PRO A 360 -13.59 29.19 4.59
CA PRO A 360 -13.11 27.98 5.25
C PRO A 360 -12.53 26.92 4.30
N GLU A 361 -13.04 26.81 3.08
CA GLU A 361 -12.58 25.86 2.08
C GLU A 361 -11.17 26.22 1.57
N THR A 362 -10.91 27.52 1.37
CA THR A 362 -9.59 27.99 0.94
C THR A 362 -8.52 27.78 2.01
N THR A 363 -8.85 28.04 3.28
CA THR A 363 -7.93 27.82 4.40
C THR A 363 -7.72 26.34 4.68
N ALA A 364 -8.74 25.50 4.51
CA ALA A 364 -8.62 24.04 4.61
C ALA A 364 -7.72 23.45 3.51
N THR A 365 -7.82 23.98 2.29
CA THR A 365 -6.93 23.63 1.18
C THR A 365 -5.48 24.04 1.49
N ALA A 366 -5.27 25.26 2.00
CA ALA A 366 -3.94 25.72 2.41
C ALA A 366 -3.33 24.89 3.56
N MET A 367 -4.18 24.39 4.47
CA MET A 367 -3.77 23.43 5.50
C MET A 367 -3.35 22.09 4.88
N HIS A 368 -4.10 21.58 3.90
CA HIS A 368 -3.78 20.34 3.21
C HIS A 368 -2.40 20.43 2.55
N THR A 369 -2.12 21.50 1.80
CA THR A 369 -0.80 21.75 1.21
C THR A 369 0.32 21.87 2.25
N ALA A 370 0.01 22.33 3.47
CA ALA A 370 1.00 22.36 4.55
C ALA A 370 1.29 20.97 5.12
N LEU A 371 0.28 20.09 5.20
CA LEU A 371 0.45 18.68 5.56
C LEU A 371 1.17 17.90 4.46
N GLU A 372 0.87 18.14 3.19
CA GLU A 372 1.59 17.53 2.07
C GLU A 372 3.09 17.85 2.14
N ALA A 373 3.47 19.09 2.51
CA ALA A 373 4.88 19.43 2.70
C ALA A 373 5.56 18.62 3.82
N VAL A 374 4.81 18.18 4.83
CA VAL A 374 5.31 17.25 5.86
C VAL A 374 5.42 15.83 5.31
N ILE A 375 4.43 15.39 4.53
CA ILE A 375 4.43 14.07 3.88
C ILE A 375 5.58 13.95 2.88
N GLU A 376 5.91 15.01 2.15
CA GLU A 376 7.08 15.06 1.26
C GLU A 376 8.40 14.87 2.02
N GLN A 377 8.49 15.37 3.26
CA GLN A 377 9.64 15.11 4.12
C GLN A 377 9.72 13.64 4.60
N LEU A 378 8.59 12.92 4.60
CA LEU A 378 8.53 11.48 4.85
C LEU A 378 8.97 10.64 3.65
N LYS A 379 9.61 11.23 2.63
CA LYS A 379 10.42 10.53 1.63
C LYS A 379 11.90 10.49 2.07
N PRO A 380 12.27 9.87 3.21
CA PRO A 380 13.68 9.76 3.56
C PRO A 380 14.40 8.88 2.55
N ASP A 381 15.72 9.09 2.43
CA ASP A 381 16.59 8.18 1.70
C ASP A 381 16.44 6.77 2.27
N ILE A 382 16.24 5.79 1.39
CA ILE A 382 16.15 4.39 1.79
C ILE A 382 17.51 4.01 2.39
N PRO A 383 17.55 3.52 3.64
CA PRO A 383 18.81 3.17 4.29
C PRO A 383 19.55 2.11 3.49
N SER A 384 20.78 2.38 3.07
CA SER A 384 21.59 1.37 2.38
C SER A 384 21.98 0.26 3.34
N LEU A 385 21.71 -1.00 2.96
CA LEU A 385 22.02 -2.18 3.76
C LEU A 385 22.96 -3.11 2.98
N LYS A 386 24.15 -3.35 3.55
CA LYS A 386 25.12 -4.30 2.98
C LYS A 386 24.69 -5.75 3.26
N MET A 387 23.83 -6.29 2.40
CA MET A 387 23.23 -7.62 2.56
C MET A 387 24.04 -8.78 2.00
N GLU A 388 25.11 -8.53 1.23
CA GLU A 388 25.89 -9.56 0.53
C GLU A 388 26.43 -10.66 1.45
N GLN A 389 27.14 -10.27 2.53
CA GLN A 389 27.72 -11.23 3.47
C GLN A 389 26.65 -11.99 4.30
N PRO A 390 25.64 -11.31 4.89
CA PRO A 390 24.52 -11.99 5.52
C PRO A 390 23.81 -12.99 4.60
N LEU A 391 23.60 -12.61 3.34
CA LEU A 391 22.95 -13.47 2.34
C LEU A 391 23.80 -14.70 2.02
N LYS A 392 25.13 -14.54 1.88
CA LYS A 392 26.06 -15.67 1.67
C LYS A 392 26.05 -16.64 2.86
N ASN A 393 26.05 -16.11 4.08
CA ASN A 393 25.95 -16.91 5.31
C ASN A 393 24.61 -17.67 5.38
N LEU A 394 23.52 -17.00 5.01
CA LEU A 394 22.17 -17.57 4.96
C LEU A 394 22.07 -18.70 3.92
N ARG A 395 22.57 -18.48 2.70
CA ARG A 395 22.65 -19.50 1.63
C ARG A 395 23.44 -20.72 2.07
N THR A 396 24.59 -20.52 2.73
CA THR A 396 25.44 -21.61 3.23
C THR A 396 24.72 -22.42 4.31
N THR A 397 24.07 -21.75 5.25
CA THR A 397 23.37 -22.41 6.37
C THR A 397 22.13 -23.19 5.90
N LEU A 398 21.41 -22.66 4.91
CA LEU A 398 20.19 -23.27 4.39
C LEU A 398 20.45 -24.28 3.27
N SER A 399 21.66 -24.32 2.69
CA SER A 399 22.04 -25.22 1.59
C SER A 399 21.55 -26.67 1.76
N PRO A 400 21.66 -27.32 2.94
CA PRO A 400 21.17 -28.69 3.14
C PRO A 400 19.64 -28.85 2.99
N TYR A 401 18.88 -27.76 3.12
CA TYR A 401 17.43 -27.74 3.11
C TYR A 401 16.85 -27.14 1.82
N VAL A 402 17.66 -26.50 0.96
CA VAL A 402 17.19 -25.76 -0.22
C VAL A 402 16.32 -26.63 -1.13
N GLU A 403 16.80 -27.82 -1.50
CA GLU A 403 16.06 -28.71 -2.41
C GLU A 403 14.67 -29.06 -1.85
N PHE A 404 14.63 -29.42 -0.56
CA PHE A 404 13.40 -29.71 0.15
C PHE A 404 12.45 -28.49 0.20
N LEU A 405 12.98 -27.32 0.53
CA LEU A 405 12.20 -26.08 0.62
C LEU A 405 11.67 -25.65 -0.76
N CYS A 406 12.46 -25.78 -1.82
CA CYS A 406 12.03 -25.52 -3.19
C CYS A 406 10.91 -26.49 -3.62
N VAL A 407 10.97 -27.76 -3.23
CA VAL A 407 9.86 -28.71 -3.47
C VAL A 407 8.61 -28.30 -2.69
N LYS A 408 8.74 -27.85 -1.44
CA LYS A 408 7.61 -27.34 -0.65
C LYS A 408 7.00 -26.07 -1.24
N ALA A 409 7.83 -25.21 -1.83
CA ALA A 409 7.39 -24.01 -2.54
C ALA A 409 6.65 -24.33 -3.86
N LYS A 410 6.94 -25.48 -4.49
CA LYS A 410 6.29 -25.93 -5.74
C LYS A 410 5.02 -26.77 -5.53
N ARG A 411 4.77 -27.26 -4.31
CA ARG A 411 3.74 -28.29 -4.06
C ARG A 411 2.33 -27.67 -3.94
N TYR A 412 1.55 -27.83 -5.01
CA TYR A 412 0.07 -27.92 -5.04
C TYR A 412 -0.48 -29.05 -4.14
N PHE A 413 -0.15 -29.07 -2.84
CA PHE A 413 -0.75 -30.00 -1.89
C PHE A 413 -2.04 -29.40 -1.32
N SER A 414 -3.12 -29.45 -2.11
CA SER A 414 -4.47 -29.49 -1.54
C SER A 414 -4.72 -30.90 -1.02
N LEU A 415 -4.36 -31.15 0.24
CA LEU A 415 -4.88 -32.32 0.94
C LEU A 415 -6.37 -32.06 1.22
N GLY A 416 -7.22 -32.67 0.39
CA GLY A 416 -8.63 -32.89 0.70
C GLY A 416 -9.56 -31.75 0.25
N SER A 417 -10.22 -31.98 -0.88
CA SER A 417 -11.63 -31.66 -1.13
C SER A 417 -12.33 -30.76 -0.10
N TYR A 418 -12.40 -29.46 -0.40
CA TYR A 418 -13.49 -28.59 0.07
C TYR A 418 -13.96 -27.72 -1.09
N PRO A 419 -15.24 -27.78 -1.48
CA PRO A 419 -15.83 -26.90 -2.48
C PRO A 419 -16.16 -25.57 -1.79
N PHE A 420 -15.14 -24.81 -1.47
CA PHE A 420 -15.32 -23.42 -1.08
C PHE A 420 -14.17 -22.62 -1.70
N HIS A 421 -14.53 -21.71 -2.61
CA HIS A 421 -13.72 -20.54 -2.94
C HIS A 421 -13.53 -19.72 -1.65
N ILE A 422 -12.55 -20.11 -0.83
CA ILE A 422 -12.01 -19.38 0.34
C ILE A 422 -10.64 -18.91 -0.13
N GLY A 423 -10.31 -17.64 -0.31
CA GLY A 423 -10.84 -16.44 0.25
C GLY A 423 -9.67 -15.68 0.83
N ILE A 424 -9.17 -14.68 0.09
CA ILE A 424 -8.54 -13.48 0.68
C ILE A 424 -9.44 -12.89 1.80
N TYR A 425 -10.70 -13.31 1.78
CA TYR A 425 -11.91 -12.88 2.47
C TYR A 425 -12.08 -13.19 3.96
N PHE A 426 -11.23 -13.97 4.63
CA PHE A 426 -11.36 -14.08 6.09
C PHE A 426 -10.51 -13.09 6.87
N TYR A 427 -9.63 -12.22 6.32
CA TYR A 427 -8.85 -11.30 7.18
C TYR A 427 -8.29 -9.99 6.55
N LEU A 428 -8.97 -9.42 5.55
CA LEU A 428 -9.41 -8.02 5.74
C LEU A 428 -10.56 -7.96 6.80
N PHE A 429 -11.12 -9.11 7.14
CA PHE A 429 -12.26 -9.35 8.05
C PHE A 429 -12.11 -8.82 9.48
N VAL A 430 -10.90 -8.51 9.96
CA VAL A 430 -10.70 -7.76 11.23
C VAL A 430 -10.16 -6.36 11.03
N LEU A 431 -9.88 -5.91 9.80
CA LEU A 431 -9.82 -4.47 9.51
C LEU A 431 -11.14 -3.77 9.92
N TRP A 432 -12.18 -4.55 10.28
CA TRP A 432 -13.51 -4.07 10.64
C TRP A 432 -14.11 -4.45 12.01
N VAL A 433 -13.66 -5.44 12.80
CA VAL A 433 -14.42 -5.83 14.02
C VAL A 433 -14.53 -4.68 15.05
N PHE A 434 -13.64 -3.68 15.03
CA PHE A 434 -13.76 -2.48 15.87
C PHE A 434 -13.45 -1.14 15.16
N GLY A 435 -13.43 -1.13 13.82
CA GLY A 435 -12.92 -0.01 13.02
C GLY A 435 -13.94 1.01 12.52
N THR A 436 -15.23 0.86 12.81
CA THR A 436 -16.24 1.93 12.74
C THR A 436 -17.35 1.57 13.72
N LYS A 437 -17.24 1.97 14.99
CA LYS A 437 -18.47 2.29 15.71
C LYS A 437 -18.92 3.64 15.19
N THR A 438 -20.07 3.59 14.51
CA THR A 438 -21.05 4.67 14.29
C THR A 438 -20.75 6.01 14.95
#